data_AF-A0A431LDL0-F1
#
_entry.id   AF-A0A431LDL0-F1
#
_cell.length_a   1.000
_cell.length_b   1.000
_cell.length_c   1.000
_cell.angle_alpha   90.00
_cell.angle_beta   90.00
_cell.angle_gamma   90.00
#
_symmetry.space_group_name_H-M   'P 1'
#
loop_
_entity.id
_entity.type
_entity.pdbx_description
1 polymer ?
#
loop_
_entity_poly.entity_id
_entity_poly.type
_entity_poly.pdbx_seq_one_letter_code
_entity_poly.pdbx_strand_id
1 'polypeptide(L)'
;MSKPVSTLTLQKYKSEKRKIVCLTAYDYSTAQILDRAGVDLILVGDSLAMVALGHRTTHAVTMEEMLHHTKAVTRGAQTALVVADLPFMSYQVDVTQAITNAGRFIKEANAQAVKLEGATKLNLEIVERLVGMGIPVMGHLGFTPQSVHGLGGTRVQGRSAEEGARLFHEAMALQRAGAFAVVLEMVPSIVAKMITDRLTIPTIGIGAGNDTDGQILVTDDLLGKYTDFKPRFVRRYANLAESCQEAIMSYAKDVTSKDFPNSSESFTFPPDEESELRSLIDEEDLVRGEFTC
;
A
#
# COMPACT_ATOMS: atom_id res chain seq x y z
N MET A 1 -1.62 4.54 24.63
CA MET A 1 -1.42 4.45 23.17
C MET A 1 0.08 4.56 22.89
N SER A 2 0.64 3.74 22.00
CA SER A 2 2.04 3.85 21.59
C SER A 2 2.27 5.21 20.89
N LYS A 3 3.49 5.74 21.00
CA LYS A 3 3.85 7.01 20.38
C LYS A 3 3.88 6.84 18.85
N PRO A 4 3.31 7.78 18.06
CA PRO A 4 3.38 7.72 16.61
C PRO A 4 4.82 7.65 16.08
N VAL A 5 5.04 6.83 15.06
CA VAL A 5 6.30 6.68 14.35
C VAL A 5 6.51 7.90 13.46
N SER A 6 7.73 8.45 13.52
CA SER A 6 8.17 9.59 12.71
C SER A 6 9.46 9.26 11.97
N THR A 7 9.88 10.12 11.06
CA THR A 7 11.19 10.00 10.37
C THR A 7 12.35 9.90 11.35
N LEU A 8 12.32 10.67 12.45
CA LEU A 8 13.31 10.59 13.54
C LEU A 8 13.25 9.25 14.30
N THR A 9 12.06 8.67 14.41
CA THR A 9 11.89 7.34 15.03
C THR A 9 12.57 6.27 14.18
N LEU A 10 12.42 6.33 12.85
CA LEU A 10 13.10 5.41 11.94
C LEU A 10 14.62 5.57 11.94
N GLN A 11 15.10 6.82 12.01
CA GLN A 11 16.52 7.13 12.18
C GLN A 11 17.08 6.52 13.46
N LYS A 12 16.32 6.60 14.56
CA LYS A 12 16.67 5.98 15.84
C LYS A 12 16.72 4.44 15.71
N TYR A 13 15.76 3.81 15.04
CA TYR A 13 15.76 2.36 14.83
C TYR A 13 17.02 1.90 14.10
N LYS A 14 17.45 2.63 13.06
CA LYS A 14 18.75 2.36 12.40
C LYS A 14 19.92 2.45 13.39
N SER A 15 20.02 3.52 14.19
CA SER A 15 21.11 3.66 15.16
C SER A 15 21.14 2.54 16.21
N GLU A 16 19.97 2.03 16.57
CA GLU A 16 19.80 0.94 17.54
C GLU A 16 19.87 -0.45 16.88
N LYS A 17 20.08 -0.50 15.57
CA LYS A 17 20.04 -1.73 14.75
C LYS A 17 18.72 -2.51 14.88
N ARG A 18 17.63 -1.83 15.25
CA ARG A 18 16.27 -2.40 15.21
C ARG A 18 15.77 -2.36 13.75
N LYS A 19 15.35 -3.50 13.22
CA LYS A 19 14.78 -3.56 11.87
C LYS A 19 13.43 -2.84 11.79
N ILE A 20 13.26 -2.05 10.73
CA ILE A 20 12.02 -1.33 10.42
C ILE A 20 11.07 -2.26 9.66
N VAL A 21 9.85 -2.41 10.14
CA VAL A 21 8.81 -3.21 9.48
C VAL A 21 7.90 -2.30 8.66
N CYS A 22 7.94 -2.45 7.34
CA CYS A 22 7.11 -1.68 6.42
C CYS A 22 6.15 -2.61 5.66
N LEU A 23 4.92 -2.18 5.42
CA LEU A 23 3.95 -2.89 4.59
C LEU A 23 3.10 -1.91 3.77
N THR A 24 2.54 -2.36 2.65
CA THR A 24 1.61 -1.51 1.88
C THR A 24 0.19 -1.57 2.43
N ALA A 25 -0.61 -0.52 2.22
CA ALA A 25 -2.05 -0.58 2.47
C ALA A 25 -2.80 0.34 1.51
N TYR A 26 -4.06 0.01 1.23
CA TYR A 26 -4.89 0.73 0.27
C TYR A 26 -6.28 1.06 0.81
N ASP A 27 -6.63 0.58 1.99
CA ASP A 27 -7.93 0.78 2.60
C ASP A 27 -7.83 0.94 4.13
N TYR A 28 -8.92 1.42 4.72
CA TYR A 28 -9.02 1.70 6.15
C TYR A 28 -8.82 0.45 7.02
N SER A 29 -9.51 -0.64 6.69
CA SER A 29 -9.54 -1.85 7.53
C SER A 29 -8.19 -2.55 7.55
N THR A 30 -7.54 -2.66 6.38
CA THR A 30 -6.18 -3.17 6.28
C THR A 30 -5.21 -2.29 7.08
N ALA A 31 -5.30 -0.96 6.96
CA ALA A 31 -4.45 -0.06 7.72
C ALA A 31 -4.61 -0.23 9.24
N GLN A 32 -5.83 -0.43 9.75
CA GLN A 32 -6.07 -0.70 11.18
C GLN A 32 -5.43 -2.01 11.64
N ILE A 33 -5.52 -3.07 10.83
CA ILE A 33 -4.92 -4.37 11.16
C ILE A 33 -3.40 -4.23 11.23
N LEU A 34 -2.78 -3.59 10.23
CA LEU A 34 -1.34 -3.38 10.19
C LEU A 34 -0.84 -2.51 11.35
N ASP A 35 -1.54 -1.42 11.65
CA ASP A 35 -1.20 -0.51 12.74
C ASP A 35 -1.25 -1.23 14.11
N ARG A 36 -2.31 -2.01 14.36
CA ARG A 36 -2.44 -2.83 15.58
C ARG A 36 -1.40 -3.95 15.68
N ALA A 37 -0.93 -4.45 14.55
CA ALA A 37 0.14 -5.45 14.49
C ALA A 37 1.54 -4.86 14.75
N GLY A 38 1.66 -3.53 14.88
CA GLY A 38 2.94 -2.87 15.17
C GLY A 38 3.81 -2.63 13.93
N VAL A 39 3.20 -2.51 12.74
CA VAL A 39 3.90 -2.05 11.53
C VAL A 39 4.42 -0.63 11.76
N ASP A 40 5.70 -0.38 11.49
CA ASP A 40 6.32 0.92 11.74
C ASP A 40 5.97 1.95 10.66
N LEU A 41 5.82 1.50 9.41
CA LEU A 41 5.56 2.34 8.24
C LEU A 41 4.56 1.67 7.31
N ILE A 42 3.52 2.42 6.93
CA ILE A 42 2.56 2.01 5.91
C ILE A 42 2.80 2.82 4.65
N LEU A 43 3.05 2.12 3.54
CA LEU A 43 3.18 2.73 2.21
C LEU A 43 1.88 2.61 1.43
N VAL A 44 1.27 3.73 1.07
CA VAL A 44 0.23 3.78 0.05
C VAL A 44 0.93 3.83 -1.30
N GLY A 45 1.31 2.64 -1.78
CA GLY A 45 2.14 2.48 -2.96
C GLY A 45 1.34 2.36 -4.25
N ASP A 46 1.91 2.81 -5.37
CA ASP A 46 1.29 2.71 -6.71
C ASP A 46 1.06 1.25 -7.18
N SER A 47 1.69 0.28 -6.51
CA SER A 47 1.33 -1.15 -6.52
C SER A 47 -0.18 -1.42 -6.41
N LEU A 48 -0.96 -0.51 -5.80
CA LEU A 48 -2.42 -0.56 -5.75
C LEU A 48 -3.07 -0.66 -7.13
N ALA A 49 -2.42 -0.11 -8.16
CA ALA A 49 -2.89 -0.19 -9.53
C ALA A 49 -3.15 -1.66 -9.92
N MET A 50 -2.26 -2.55 -9.50
CA MET A 50 -2.32 -3.96 -9.86
C MET A 50 -3.17 -4.75 -8.86
N VAL A 51 -2.84 -4.67 -7.56
CA VAL A 51 -3.43 -5.57 -6.56
C VAL A 51 -4.81 -5.13 -6.08
N ALA A 52 -5.16 -3.86 -6.23
CA ALA A 52 -6.46 -3.31 -5.82
C ALA A 52 -7.34 -2.94 -7.02
N LEU A 53 -6.76 -2.40 -8.10
CA LEU A 53 -7.52 -1.90 -9.26
C LEU A 53 -7.46 -2.82 -10.49
N GLY A 54 -6.65 -3.89 -10.47
CA GLY A 54 -6.58 -4.87 -11.56
C GLY A 54 -5.92 -4.36 -12.86
N HIS A 55 -5.21 -3.24 -12.81
CA HIS A 55 -4.41 -2.79 -13.93
C HIS A 55 -3.21 -3.73 -14.16
N ARG A 56 -2.75 -3.77 -15.41
CA ARG A 56 -1.58 -4.59 -15.78
C ARG A 56 -0.25 -4.03 -15.27
N THR A 57 -0.18 -2.72 -15.05
CA THR A 57 1.04 -2.02 -14.62
C THR A 57 0.68 -0.85 -13.72
N THR A 58 1.65 -0.36 -12.94
CA THR A 58 1.49 0.82 -12.08
C THR A 58 1.34 2.14 -12.84
N HIS A 59 1.59 2.17 -14.16
CA HIS A 59 1.50 3.41 -14.94
C HIS A 59 0.06 3.93 -15.08
N ALA A 60 -0.92 3.07 -14.90
CA ALA A 60 -2.33 3.41 -15.08
C ALA A 60 -2.90 4.22 -13.90
N VAL A 61 -2.28 4.14 -12.71
CA VAL A 61 -2.84 4.79 -11.53
C VAL A 61 -2.66 6.30 -11.61
N THR A 62 -3.73 7.00 -11.29
CA THR A 62 -3.82 8.45 -11.32
C THR A 62 -3.50 9.07 -9.96
N MET A 63 -3.22 10.38 -9.95
CA MET A 63 -3.13 11.16 -8.71
C MET A 63 -4.40 11.07 -7.86
N GLU A 64 -5.59 11.07 -8.47
CA GLU A 64 -6.86 11.04 -7.74
C GLU A 64 -7.10 9.70 -7.04
N GLU A 65 -6.77 8.59 -7.71
CA GLU A 65 -6.83 7.26 -7.09
C GLU A 65 -5.85 7.14 -5.92
N MET A 66 -4.61 7.61 -6.10
CA MET A 66 -3.62 7.60 -5.01
C MET A 66 -4.09 8.45 -3.82
N LEU A 67 -4.65 9.64 -4.06
CA LEU A 67 -5.21 10.49 -3.00
C LEU A 67 -6.39 9.84 -2.29
N HIS A 68 -7.30 9.20 -3.04
CA HIS A 68 -8.45 8.48 -2.50
C HIS A 68 -8.01 7.36 -1.55
N HIS A 69 -7.12 6.48 -1.99
CA HIS A 69 -6.61 5.38 -1.17
C HIS A 69 -5.79 5.89 0.02
N THR A 70 -5.02 6.97 -0.16
CA THR A 70 -4.26 7.57 0.94
C THR A 70 -5.20 8.12 2.03
N LYS A 71 -6.29 8.79 1.66
CA LYS A 71 -7.33 9.26 2.60
C LYS A 71 -7.96 8.10 3.39
N ALA A 72 -8.15 6.94 2.77
CA ALA A 72 -8.69 5.76 3.45
C ALA A 72 -7.69 5.22 4.49
N VAL A 73 -6.43 5.07 4.10
CA VAL A 73 -5.36 4.52 4.95
C VAL A 73 -5.05 5.41 6.15
N THR A 74 -4.94 6.72 5.95
CA THR A 74 -4.61 7.66 7.04
C THR A 74 -5.70 7.78 8.10
N ARG A 75 -6.94 7.40 7.77
CA ARG A 75 -8.01 7.24 8.78
C ARG A 75 -7.82 5.99 9.64
N GLY A 76 -7.20 4.94 9.10
CA GLY A 76 -7.00 3.66 9.79
C GLY A 76 -5.70 3.58 10.58
N ALA A 77 -4.63 4.22 10.11
CA ALA A 77 -3.32 4.23 10.77
C ALA A 77 -3.26 5.27 11.89
N GLN A 78 -3.06 4.84 13.14
CA GLN A 78 -2.97 5.74 14.31
C GLN A 78 -1.52 5.94 14.76
N THR A 79 -0.64 4.97 14.51
CA THR A 79 0.73 4.96 15.05
C THR A 79 1.80 4.83 13.96
N ALA A 80 1.56 4.04 12.91
CA ALA A 80 2.50 3.86 11.81
C ALA A 80 2.73 5.17 11.04
N LEU A 81 3.93 5.36 10.51
CA LEU A 81 4.22 6.45 9.58
C LEU A 81 3.58 6.14 8.22
N VAL A 82 2.64 6.96 7.74
CA VAL A 82 2.03 6.80 6.42
C VAL A 82 2.81 7.59 5.37
N VAL A 83 3.33 6.86 4.37
CA VAL A 83 4.01 7.42 3.19
C VAL A 83 3.13 7.19 1.96
N ALA A 84 2.98 8.21 1.11
CA ALA A 84 2.23 8.09 -0.14
C ALA A 84 3.16 8.14 -1.35
N ASP A 85 2.94 7.25 -2.33
CA ASP A 85 3.68 7.31 -3.59
C ASP A 85 3.21 8.45 -4.48
N LEU A 86 4.17 9.17 -5.06
CA LEU A 86 3.93 10.01 -6.22
C LEU A 86 3.83 9.09 -7.46
N PRO A 87 2.65 8.94 -8.10
CA PRO A 87 2.49 8.05 -9.24
C PRO A 87 3.22 8.56 -10.49
N PHE A 88 3.35 7.71 -11.51
CA PHE A 88 4.00 8.07 -12.77
C PHE A 88 3.42 9.36 -13.37
N MET A 89 4.30 10.19 -13.93
CA MET A 89 4.00 11.53 -14.48
C MET A 89 3.48 12.58 -13.47
N SER A 90 3.45 12.30 -12.17
CA SER A 90 3.05 13.29 -11.16
C SER A 90 4.19 14.18 -10.67
N TYR A 91 5.45 13.78 -10.92
CA TYR A 91 6.63 14.51 -10.46
C TYR A 91 7.73 14.62 -11.52
N GLN A 92 7.64 13.86 -12.61
CA GLN A 92 8.67 13.77 -13.64
C GLN A 92 8.61 14.92 -14.66
N VAL A 93 7.52 15.71 -14.68
CA VAL A 93 7.34 16.82 -15.64
C VAL A 93 8.18 18.02 -15.24
N ASP A 94 7.95 18.54 -14.03
CA ASP A 94 8.68 19.67 -13.46
C ASP A 94 8.55 19.73 -11.93
N VAL A 95 9.38 20.58 -11.32
CA VAL A 95 9.45 20.78 -9.87
C VAL A 95 8.14 21.35 -9.30
N THR A 96 7.45 22.23 -10.02
CA THR A 96 6.21 22.88 -9.55
C THR A 96 5.07 21.87 -9.44
N GLN A 97 4.94 21.00 -10.44
CA GLN A 97 3.96 19.92 -10.43
C GLN A 97 4.26 18.93 -9.29
N ALA A 98 5.52 18.54 -9.12
CA ALA A 98 5.93 17.64 -8.03
C ALA A 98 5.58 18.22 -6.64
N ILE A 99 5.89 19.50 -6.40
CA ILE A 99 5.56 20.21 -5.16
C ILE A 99 4.05 20.26 -4.95
N THR A 100 3.29 20.58 -6.01
CA THR A 100 1.82 20.66 -5.92
C THR A 100 1.25 19.30 -5.54
N ASN A 101 1.63 18.23 -6.24
CA ASN A 101 1.12 16.89 -5.99
C ASN A 101 1.54 16.33 -4.62
N ALA A 102 2.79 16.54 -4.20
CA ALA A 102 3.22 16.18 -2.85
C ALA A 102 2.44 16.94 -1.77
N GLY A 103 2.24 18.25 -1.97
CA GLY A 103 1.43 19.07 -1.07
C GLY A 103 -0.01 18.58 -0.93
N ARG A 104 -0.61 18.07 -2.01
CA ARG A 104 -1.96 17.46 -1.96
C ARG A 104 -1.99 16.22 -1.08
N PHE A 105 -0.99 15.34 -1.15
CA PHE A 105 -0.92 14.17 -0.26
C PHE A 105 -0.87 14.54 1.22
N ILE A 106 -0.09 15.57 1.57
CA ILE A 106 0.00 16.04 2.95
C ILE A 106 -1.32 16.71 3.38
N LYS A 107 -1.83 17.65 2.58
CA LYS A 107 -2.95 18.52 2.97
C LYS A 107 -4.32 17.86 2.84
N GLU A 108 -4.54 17.12 1.76
CA GLU A 108 -5.85 16.53 1.46
C GLU A 108 -5.97 15.11 2.00
N ALA A 109 -4.86 14.36 2.01
CA ALA A 109 -4.87 12.94 2.34
C ALA A 109 -4.23 12.60 3.69
N ASN A 110 -3.66 13.58 4.40
CA ASN A 110 -3.00 13.42 5.70
C ASN A 110 -1.81 12.44 5.69
N ALA A 111 -1.18 12.21 4.53
CA ALA A 111 0.09 11.48 4.50
C ALA A 111 1.15 12.29 5.27
N GLN A 112 2.09 11.61 5.89
CA GLN A 112 3.15 12.25 6.67
C GLN A 112 4.45 12.42 5.85
N ALA A 113 4.55 11.74 4.72
CA ALA A 113 5.67 11.81 3.79
C ALA A 113 5.25 11.33 2.39
N VAL A 114 6.10 11.60 1.40
CA VAL A 114 5.94 11.09 0.03
C VAL A 114 7.11 10.20 -0.40
N LYS A 115 6.88 9.28 -1.34
CA LYS A 115 7.93 8.49 -2.01
C LYS A 115 7.99 8.83 -3.50
N LEU A 116 9.20 8.87 -4.05
CA LEU A 116 9.45 9.03 -5.50
C LEU A 116 10.55 8.08 -5.99
N GLU A 117 10.49 7.74 -7.28
CA GLU A 117 11.41 6.77 -7.90
C GLU A 117 12.48 7.45 -8.74
N GLY A 118 13.73 7.03 -8.53
CA GLY A 118 14.91 7.48 -9.27
C GLY A 118 15.67 8.63 -8.61
N ALA A 119 16.87 8.89 -9.13
CA ALA A 119 17.79 9.93 -8.66
C ALA A 119 18.37 10.75 -9.83
N THR A 120 17.54 11.07 -10.82
CA THR A 120 17.92 12.02 -11.88
C THR A 120 18.19 13.41 -11.29
N LYS A 121 18.81 14.32 -12.05
CA LYS A 121 19.01 15.71 -11.60
C LYS A 121 17.69 16.37 -11.18
N LEU A 122 16.62 16.17 -11.95
CA LEU A 122 15.30 16.70 -11.62
C LEU A 122 14.75 16.08 -10.33
N ASN A 123 14.89 14.76 -10.15
CA ASN A 123 14.46 14.08 -8.92
C ASN A 123 15.17 14.65 -7.70
N LEU A 124 16.50 14.84 -7.77
CA LEU A 124 17.29 15.36 -6.67
C LEU A 124 16.89 16.81 -6.32
N GLU A 125 16.64 17.65 -7.32
CA GLU A 125 16.11 18.99 -7.11
C GLU A 125 14.71 18.95 -6.45
N ILE A 126 13.83 18.06 -6.90
CA ILE A 126 12.50 17.87 -6.28
C ILE A 126 12.63 17.48 -4.81
N VAL A 127 13.49 16.51 -4.48
CA VAL A 127 13.72 16.08 -3.09
C VAL A 127 14.17 17.26 -2.24
N GLU A 128 15.18 18.02 -2.70
CA GLU A 128 15.70 19.18 -1.97
C GLU A 128 14.62 20.24 -1.71
N ARG A 129 13.79 20.53 -2.72
CA ARG A 129 12.72 21.54 -2.61
C ARG A 129 11.59 21.09 -1.70
N LEU A 130 11.16 19.84 -1.80
CA LEU A 130 10.13 19.27 -0.93
C LEU A 130 10.58 19.26 0.54
N VAL A 131 11.80 18.79 0.80
CA VAL A 131 12.38 18.75 2.14
C VAL A 131 12.55 20.17 2.69
N GLY A 132 13.01 21.13 1.88
CA GLY A 132 13.08 22.54 2.26
C GLY A 132 11.72 23.19 2.59
N MET A 133 10.63 22.61 2.08
CA MET A 133 9.25 23.00 2.41
C MET A 133 8.66 22.22 3.59
N GLY A 134 9.45 21.34 4.23
CA GLY A 134 9.01 20.53 5.35
C GLY A 134 8.24 19.26 4.98
N ILE A 135 8.25 18.85 3.71
CA ILE A 135 7.65 17.59 3.25
C ILE A 135 8.74 16.51 3.25
N PRO A 136 8.66 15.49 4.14
CA PRO A 136 9.65 14.41 4.13
C PRO A 136 9.53 13.55 2.87
N VAL A 137 10.68 13.21 2.29
CA VAL A 137 10.74 12.39 1.08
C VAL A 137 11.50 11.08 1.32
N MET A 138 10.88 9.97 0.95
CA MET A 138 11.52 8.67 0.81
C MET A 138 11.95 8.49 -0.65
N GLY A 139 13.23 8.20 -0.87
CA GLY A 139 13.72 7.84 -2.21
C GLY A 139 13.44 6.38 -2.55
N HIS A 140 13.45 6.03 -3.83
CA HIS A 140 13.36 4.66 -4.31
C HIS A 140 14.36 4.41 -5.45
N LEU A 141 15.26 3.44 -5.26
CA LEU A 141 16.29 3.02 -6.21
C LEU A 141 16.28 1.49 -6.42
N GLY A 142 17.02 1.05 -7.43
CA GLY A 142 16.99 -0.33 -7.90
C GLY A 142 15.98 -0.46 -9.03
N PHE A 143 15.19 -1.52 -9.03
CA PHE A 143 14.08 -1.64 -9.96
C PHE A 143 12.97 -0.68 -9.57
N THR A 144 12.73 0.33 -10.40
CA THR A 144 11.68 1.33 -10.23
C THR A 144 10.53 1.01 -11.19
N PRO A 145 9.40 0.44 -10.72
CA PRO A 145 8.30 -0.02 -11.57
C PRO A 145 7.77 1.02 -12.57
N GLN A 146 7.81 2.32 -12.22
CA GLN A 146 7.40 3.41 -13.13
C GLN A 146 8.31 3.56 -14.34
N SER A 147 9.47 2.91 -14.35
CA SER A 147 10.41 2.86 -15.48
C SER A 147 10.49 1.48 -16.14
N VAL A 148 9.53 0.57 -15.88
CA VAL A 148 9.58 -0.83 -16.34
C VAL A 148 9.86 -0.98 -17.84
N HIS A 149 9.31 -0.09 -18.68
CA HIS A 149 9.53 -0.11 -20.12
C HIS A 149 10.95 0.33 -20.50
N GLY A 150 11.48 1.37 -19.84
CA GLY A 150 12.87 1.81 -20.02
C GLY A 150 13.89 0.79 -19.49
N LEU A 151 13.52 0.02 -18.48
CA LEU A 151 14.35 -1.05 -17.89
C LEU A 151 14.24 -2.38 -18.64
N GLY A 152 13.35 -2.50 -19.62
CA GLY A 152 13.14 -3.74 -20.39
C GLY A 152 12.48 -4.87 -19.59
N GLY A 153 11.58 -4.52 -18.69
CA GLY A 153 10.83 -5.44 -17.83
C GLY A 153 11.35 -5.54 -16.40
N THR A 154 10.74 -6.42 -15.60
CA THR A 154 11.11 -6.68 -14.20
C THR A 154 12.46 -7.38 -14.13
N ARG A 155 13.52 -6.61 -13.85
CA ARG A 155 14.91 -7.11 -13.83
C ARG A 155 15.66 -6.61 -12.62
N VAL A 156 16.50 -7.48 -12.08
CA VAL A 156 17.46 -7.13 -11.01
C VAL A 156 18.40 -6.04 -11.51
N GLN A 157 18.60 -4.99 -10.71
CA GLN A 157 19.47 -3.85 -11.00
C GLN A 157 20.77 -3.94 -10.20
N GLY A 158 21.89 -3.43 -10.73
CA GLY A 158 23.17 -3.49 -10.02
C GLY A 158 23.91 -4.81 -10.20
N ARG A 159 23.75 -5.46 -11.37
CA ARG A 159 24.33 -6.79 -11.64
C ARG A 159 25.81 -6.72 -12.02
N SER A 160 26.27 -5.57 -12.52
CA SER A 160 27.70 -5.30 -12.76
C SER A 160 28.25 -4.38 -11.66
N ALA A 161 29.58 -4.31 -11.56
CA ALA A 161 30.26 -3.40 -10.64
C ALA A 161 29.92 -1.94 -10.95
N GLU A 162 29.82 -1.57 -12.22
CA GLU A 162 29.47 -0.23 -12.69
C GLU A 162 28.03 0.14 -12.30
N GLU A 163 27.07 -0.76 -12.52
CA GLU A 163 25.68 -0.54 -12.12
C GLU A 163 25.53 -0.44 -10.60
N GLY A 164 26.24 -1.30 -9.85
CA GLY A 164 26.25 -1.27 -8.38
C GLY A 164 26.86 0.03 -7.84
N ALA A 165 27.96 0.50 -8.43
CA ALA A 165 28.58 1.78 -8.09
C ALA A 165 27.64 2.96 -8.42
N ARG A 166 26.94 2.90 -9.57
CA ARG A 166 25.93 3.91 -9.93
C ARG A 166 24.82 4.00 -8.88
N LEU A 167 24.20 2.87 -8.51
CA LEU A 167 23.16 2.82 -7.46
C LEU A 167 23.67 3.36 -6.13
N PHE A 168 24.92 3.06 -5.77
CA PHE A 168 25.54 3.59 -4.56
C PHE A 168 25.65 5.13 -4.60
N HIS A 169 26.14 5.69 -5.71
CA HIS A 169 26.27 7.13 -5.85
C HIS A 169 24.90 7.85 -5.90
N GLU A 170 23.90 7.24 -6.55
CA GLU A 170 22.52 7.71 -6.57
C GLU A 170 21.91 7.73 -5.17
N ALA A 171 22.12 6.68 -4.37
CA ALA A 171 21.63 6.60 -2.99
C ALA A 171 22.26 7.68 -2.10
N MET A 172 23.58 7.88 -2.25
CA MET A 172 24.29 8.97 -1.58
C MET A 172 23.79 10.35 -2.01
N ALA A 173 23.39 10.51 -3.27
CA ALA A 173 22.84 11.76 -3.80
C ALA A 173 21.45 12.06 -3.21
N LEU A 174 20.57 11.07 -3.13
CA LEU A 174 19.26 11.20 -2.46
C LEU A 174 19.41 11.61 -0.99
N GLN A 175 20.35 11.00 -0.26
CA GLN A 175 20.63 11.41 1.11
C GLN A 175 21.10 12.86 1.19
N ARG A 176 22.00 13.29 0.31
CA ARG A 176 22.47 14.69 0.27
C ARG A 176 21.36 15.67 -0.06
N ALA A 177 20.42 15.28 -0.92
CA ALA A 177 19.24 16.08 -1.23
C ALA A 177 18.23 16.17 -0.07
N GLY A 178 18.38 15.33 0.97
CA GLY A 178 17.58 15.40 2.20
C GLY A 178 16.53 14.30 2.35
N ALA A 179 16.55 13.25 1.50
CA ALA A 179 15.68 12.10 1.68
C ALA A 179 15.87 11.50 3.08
N PHE A 180 14.77 11.15 3.78
CA PHE A 180 14.85 10.61 5.14
C PHE A 180 15.08 9.10 5.17
N ALA A 181 14.82 8.40 4.06
CA ALA A 181 15.03 6.97 3.87
C ALA A 181 15.09 6.65 2.37
N VAL A 182 15.62 5.47 2.01
CA VAL A 182 15.67 4.99 0.62
C VAL A 182 15.21 3.55 0.52
N VAL A 183 14.25 3.27 -0.36
CA VAL A 183 13.87 1.91 -0.77
C VAL A 183 14.91 1.40 -1.77
N LEU A 184 15.34 0.15 -1.57
CA LEU A 184 16.20 -0.60 -2.50
C LEU A 184 15.41 -1.82 -2.99
N GLU A 185 15.00 -1.80 -4.26
CA GLU A 185 14.18 -2.85 -4.87
C GLU A 185 14.96 -3.68 -5.87
N MET A 186 14.91 -5.01 -5.73
CA MET A 186 15.57 -5.97 -6.62
C MET A 186 17.06 -5.66 -6.87
N VAL A 187 17.80 -5.40 -5.79
CA VAL A 187 19.25 -5.11 -5.80
C VAL A 187 20.02 -6.30 -5.19
N PRO A 188 21.17 -6.72 -5.75
CA PRO A 188 22.01 -7.74 -5.12
C PRO A 188 22.36 -7.38 -3.67
N SER A 189 22.27 -8.37 -2.78
CA SER A 189 22.41 -8.15 -1.33
C SER A 189 23.73 -7.46 -0.94
N ILE A 190 24.83 -7.76 -1.64
CA ILE A 190 26.12 -7.11 -1.39
C ILE A 190 26.09 -5.61 -1.72
N VAL A 191 25.43 -5.21 -2.81
CA VAL A 191 25.29 -3.79 -3.19
C VAL A 191 24.39 -3.10 -2.18
N ALA A 192 23.26 -3.71 -1.82
CA ALA A 192 22.35 -3.17 -0.82
C ALA A 192 23.04 -2.99 0.54
N LYS A 193 23.81 -3.99 1.00
CA LYS A 193 24.61 -3.92 2.22
C LYS A 193 25.60 -2.75 2.19
N MET A 194 26.37 -2.60 1.11
CA MET A 194 27.34 -1.51 0.98
C MET A 194 26.66 -0.13 1.04
N ILE A 195 25.48 0.01 0.43
CA ILE A 195 24.68 1.23 0.51
C ILE A 195 24.19 1.45 1.96
N THR A 196 23.61 0.44 2.60
CA THR A 196 23.12 0.51 3.97
C THR A 196 24.20 0.90 4.97
N ASP A 197 25.38 0.29 4.86
CA ASP A 197 26.53 0.55 5.73
C ASP A 197 27.07 1.99 5.55
N ARG A 198 26.94 2.56 4.35
CA ARG A 198 27.42 3.92 4.06
C ARG A 198 26.43 5.02 4.42
N LEU A 199 25.15 4.80 4.17
CA LEU A 199 24.11 5.80 4.43
C LEU A 199 23.88 6.00 5.92
N THR A 200 23.68 7.25 6.31
CA THR A 200 23.21 7.60 7.65
C THR A 200 21.70 7.42 7.76
N ILE A 201 20.95 7.59 6.67
CA ILE A 201 19.49 7.38 6.64
C ILE A 201 19.13 5.90 6.50
N PRO A 202 17.94 5.46 6.93
CA PRO A 202 17.50 4.08 6.77
C PRO A 202 17.33 3.64 5.32
N THR A 203 17.76 2.41 5.04
CA THR A 203 17.43 1.70 3.80
C THR A 203 16.32 0.67 4.04
N ILE A 204 15.33 0.63 3.18
CA ILE A 204 14.22 -0.34 3.22
C ILE A 204 14.36 -1.28 2.02
N GLY A 205 14.55 -2.57 2.28
CA GLY A 205 14.74 -3.57 1.22
C GLY A 205 13.44 -4.19 0.75
N ILE A 206 13.35 -4.47 -0.55
CA ILE A 206 12.36 -5.40 -1.14
C ILE A 206 13.07 -6.21 -2.22
N GLY A 207 13.36 -7.47 -1.91
CA GLY A 207 14.25 -8.28 -2.75
C GLY A 207 15.71 -7.78 -2.77
N ALA A 208 16.17 -7.14 -1.69
CA ALA A 208 17.51 -6.57 -1.54
C ALA A 208 18.38 -7.24 -0.45
N GLY A 209 18.00 -8.44 0.00
CA GLY A 209 18.66 -9.12 1.13
C GLY A 209 18.21 -8.58 2.49
N ASN A 210 18.78 -9.12 3.57
CA ASN A 210 18.39 -8.82 4.97
C ASN A 210 19.32 -7.82 5.68
N ASP A 211 20.36 -7.33 5.00
CA ASP A 211 21.30 -6.36 5.54
C ASP A 211 20.72 -4.94 5.63
N THR A 212 19.69 -4.61 4.83
CA THR A 212 18.99 -3.31 4.89
C THR A 212 18.36 -3.05 6.26
N ASP A 213 18.30 -1.79 6.69
CA ASP A 213 17.73 -1.36 7.98
C ASP A 213 16.25 -1.74 8.17
N GLY A 214 15.50 -1.95 7.09
CA GLY A 214 14.12 -2.43 7.14
C GLY A 214 13.75 -3.27 5.93
N GLN A 215 12.52 -3.76 5.93
CA GLN A 215 11.94 -4.54 4.83
C GLN A 215 10.54 -4.03 4.52
N ILE A 216 10.18 -4.04 3.24
CA ILE A 216 8.83 -3.79 2.76
C ILE A 216 8.35 -4.93 1.86
N LEU A 217 7.06 -5.26 1.97
CA LEU A 217 6.35 -6.12 1.03
C LEU A 217 4.99 -5.50 0.69
N VAL A 218 4.47 -5.84 -0.48
CA VAL A 218 3.06 -5.63 -0.81
C VAL A 218 2.22 -6.52 0.10
N THR A 219 1.26 -5.95 0.83
CA THR A 219 0.46 -6.69 1.82
C THR A 219 -0.36 -7.81 1.20
N ASP A 220 -0.96 -7.57 0.03
CA ASP A 220 -1.71 -8.60 -0.71
C ASP A 220 -0.83 -9.78 -1.15
N ASP A 221 0.43 -9.53 -1.49
CA ASP A 221 1.42 -10.58 -1.77
C ASP A 221 1.81 -11.35 -0.50
N LEU A 222 2.03 -10.63 0.61
CA LEU A 222 2.38 -11.22 1.92
C LEU A 222 1.26 -12.13 2.42
N LEU A 223 0.02 -11.70 2.31
CA LEU A 223 -1.16 -12.44 2.79
C LEU A 223 -1.69 -13.49 1.79
N GLY A 224 -1.10 -13.56 0.60
CA GLY A 224 -1.57 -14.48 -0.45
C GLY A 224 -2.97 -14.17 -0.95
N LYS A 225 -3.35 -12.87 -0.95
CA LYS A 225 -4.62 -12.38 -1.50
C LYS A 225 -4.50 -12.14 -3.01
N TYR A 226 -3.35 -11.66 -3.48
CA TYR A 226 -3.08 -11.50 -4.91
C TYR A 226 -2.55 -12.82 -5.51
N THR A 227 -3.25 -13.31 -6.55
CA THR A 227 -3.02 -14.64 -7.13
C THR A 227 -2.42 -14.63 -8.53
N ASP A 228 -2.51 -13.51 -9.25
CA ASP A 228 -2.11 -13.45 -10.67
C ASP A 228 -0.59 -13.60 -10.85
N PHE A 229 0.19 -13.16 -9.86
CA PHE A 229 1.63 -13.25 -9.87
C PHE A 229 2.18 -13.37 -8.45
N LYS A 230 3.32 -14.05 -8.29
CA LYS A 230 4.08 -14.08 -7.04
C LYS A 230 5.55 -13.75 -7.32
N PRO A 231 6.06 -12.59 -6.87
CA PRO A 231 7.48 -12.27 -7.01
C PRO A 231 8.35 -13.28 -6.25
N ARG A 232 9.53 -13.60 -6.80
CA ARG A 232 10.46 -14.60 -6.22
C ARG A 232 10.92 -14.24 -4.80
N PHE A 233 11.01 -12.96 -4.47
CA PHE A 233 11.46 -12.47 -3.17
C PHE A 233 10.35 -12.46 -2.11
N VAL A 234 9.11 -12.78 -2.47
CA VAL A 234 7.98 -12.78 -1.53
C VAL A 234 7.87 -14.11 -0.78
N ARG A 235 7.84 -14.02 0.55
CA ARG A 235 7.33 -15.08 1.41
C ARG A 235 5.85 -14.80 1.71
N ARG A 236 4.97 -15.77 1.42
CA ARG A 236 3.58 -15.73 1.86
C ARG A 236 3.50 -16.20 3.32
N TYR A 237 2.79 -15.44 4.14
CA TYR A 237 2.51 -15.75 5.54
C TYR A 237 1.07 -16.24 5.76
N ALA A 238 0.21 -16.10 4.74
CA ALA A 238 -1.15 -16.67 4.69
C ALA A 238 -1.52 -17.04 3.24
N ASN A 239 -2.65 -17.71 3.06
CA ASN A 239 -3.28 -17.97 1.76
C ASN A 239 -4.73 -17.46 1.76
N LEU A 240 -4.91 -16.14 1.89
CA LEU A 240 -6.24 -15.56 2.05
C LEU A 240 -7.15 -15.80 0.84
N ALA A 241 -6.63 -15.88 -0.38
CA ALA A 241 -7.46 -16.17 -1.54
C ALA A 241 -8.19 -17.52 -1.41
N GLU A 242 -7.47 -18.57 -1.01
CA GLU A 242 -8.04 -19.91 -0.77
C GLU A 242 -9.02 -19.88 0.41
N SER A 243 -8.63 -19.31 1.55
CA SER A 243 -9.51 -19.22 2.73
C SER A 243 -10.80 -18.44 2.45
N CYS A 244 -10.72 -17.34 1.67
CA CYS A 244 -11.91 -16.60 1.25
C CYS A 244 -12.78 -17.43 0.31
N GLN A 245 -12.18 -18.12 -0.67
CA GLN A 245 -12.92 -18.98 -1.60
C GLN A 245 -13.66 -20.09 -0.85
N GLU A 246 -13.00 -20.77 0.09
CA GLU A 246 -13.61 -21.80 0.92
C GLU A 246 -14.77 -21.26 1.77
N ALA A 247 -14.58 -20.10 2.42
CA ALA A 247 -15.63 -19.47 3.23
C ALA A 247 -16.86 -19.07 2.37
N ILE A 248 -16.63 -18.52 1.18
CA ILE A 248 -17.70 -18.15 0.25
C ILE A 248 -18.44 -19.39 -0.26
N MET A 249 -17.71 -20.47 -0.57
CA MET A 249 -18.31 -21.74 -0.98
C MET A 249 -19.17 -22.37 0.13
N SER A 250 -18.70 -22.33 1.38
CA SER A 250 -19.50 -22.76 2.54
C SER A 250 -20.76 -21.91 2.69
N TYR A 251 -20.64 -20.58 2.65
CA TYR A 251 -21.80 -19.69 2.71
C TYR A 251 -22.81 -19.97 1.59
N ALA A 252 -22.35 -20.17 0.36
CA ALA A 252 -23.21 -20.51 -0.77
C ALA A 252 -23.93 -21.85 -0.55
N LYS A 253 -23.26 -22.85 0.04
CA LYS A 253 -23.87 -24.12 0.42
C LYS A 253 -24.94 -23.92 1.49
N ASP A 254 -24.69 -23.13 2.51
CA ASP A 254 -25.63 -22.89 3.60
C ASP A 254 -26.88 -22.14 3.09
N VAL A 255 -26.71 -21.15 2.20
CA VAL A 255 -27.84 -20.47 1.53
C VAL A 255 -28.64 -21.42 0.64
N THR A 256 -27.97 -22.21 -0.20
CA THR A 256 -28.67 -23.10 -1.15
C THR A 256 -29.38 -24.26 -0.46
N SER A 257 -28.86 -24.73 0.68
CA SER A 257 -29.52 -25.72 1.54
C SER A 257 -30.55 -25.12 2.51
N LYS A 258 -30.69 -23.79 2.53
CA LYS A 258 -31.52 -23.03 3.49
C LYS A 258 -31.13 -23.24 4.96
N ASP A 259 -29.88 -23.58 5.21
CA ASP A 259 -29.29 -23.60 6.55
C ASP A 259 -28.92 -22.18 7.01
N PHE A 260 -28.65 -21.27 6.06
CA PHE A 260 -28.49 -19.84 6.32
C PHE A 260 -29.55 -18.98 5.59
N PRO A 261 -30.18 -18.00 6.28
CA PRO A 261 -30.18 -17.86 7.74
C PRO A 261 -31.02 -18.96 8.40
N ASN A 262 -30.60 -19.45 9.57
CA ASN A 262 -31.44 -20.30 10.42
C ASN A 262 -32.29 -19.46 11.40
N SER A 263 -33.02 -20.13 12.30
CA SER A 263 -33.89 -19.48 13.27
C SER A 263 -33.15 -18.59 14.28
N SER A 264 -31.88 -18.84 14.59
CA SER A 264 -31.08 -18.00 15.48
C SER A 264 -30.54 -16.73 14.79
N GLU A 265 -30.56 -16.72 13.47
CA GLU A 265 -30.10 -15.62 12.60
C GLU A 265 -31.28 -14.86 11.98
N SER A 266 -32.51 -15.20 12.40
CA SER A 266 -33.76 -14.64 11.90
C SER A 266 -34.55 -13.99 13.03
N PHE A 267 -35.23 -12.89 12.73
CA PHE A 267 -36.19 -12.30 13.65
C PHE A 267 -37.53 -13.04 13.56
N THR A 268 -38.18 -13.26 14.70
CA THR A 268 -39.50 -13.92 14.78
C THR A 268 -40.63 -12.88 14.71
N PHE A 269 -41.75 -13.25 14.09
CA PHE A 269 -42.98 -12.46 14.14
C PHE A 269 -43.88 -12.94 15.30
N PRO A 270 -44.56 -12.05 16.04
CA PRO A 270 -45.49 -12.47 17.09
C PRO A 270 -46.60 -13.38 16.51
N PRO A 271 -46.80 -14.59 17.06
CA PRO A 271 -47.80 -15.53 16.52
C PRO A 271 -49.23 -15.00 16.55
N ASP A 272 -49.54 -14.11 17.48
CA ASP A 272 -50.84 -13.46 17.67
C ASP A 272 -51.15 -12.41 16.60
N GLU A 273 -50.13 -11.77 16.03
CA GLU A 273 -50.27 -10.78 14.95
C GLU A 273 -50.30 -11.43 13.55
N GLU A 274 -49.86 -12.69 13.42
CA GLU A 274 -49.69 -13.34 12.10
C GLU A 274 -51.00 -13.46 11.32
N SER A 275 -52.11 -13.70 12.03
CA SER A 275 -53.43 -13.84 11.39
C SER A 275 -53.94 -12.50 10.84
N GLU A 276 -53.70 -11.40 11.56
CA GLU A 276 -54.10 -10.06 11.15
C GLU A 276 -53.25 -9.57 9.97
N LEU A 277 -51.94 -9.82 10.00
CA LEU A 277 -51.05 -9.57 8.86
C LEU A 277 -51.56 -10.22 7.58
N ARG A 278 -51.96 -11.50 7.65
CA ARG A 278 -52.51 -12.23 6.49
C ARG A 278 -53.82 -11.61 5.99
N SER A 279 -54.73 -11.26 6.91
CA SER A 279 -56.01 -10.62 6.57
C SER A 279 -55.81 -9.29 5.84
N LEU A 280 -54.88 -8.45 6.30
CA LEU A 280 -54.62 -7.14 5.70
C LEU A 280 -54.01 -7.26 4.29
N ILE A 281 -53.18 -8.28 4.04
CA ILE A 281 -52.61 -8.52 2.71
C ILE A 281 -53.67 -9.01 1.73
N ASP A 282 -54.50 -9.98 2.14
CA ASP A 282 -55.55 -10.54 1.29
C ASP A 282 -56.61 -9.48 0.92
N GLU A 283 -56.94 -8.56 1.84
CA GLU A 283 -57.82 -7.41 1.55
C GLU A 283 -57.21 -6.43 0.52
N GLU A 284 -55.91 -6.13 0.59
CA GLU A 284 -55.25 -5.26 -0.40
C GLU A 284 -55.14 -5.91 -1.79
N ASP A 285 -54.88 -7.22 -1.87
CA ASP A 285 -54.82 -7.95 -3.14
C ASP A 285 -56.21 -8.06 -3.82
N LEU A 286 -57.29 -8.17 -3.03
CA LEU A 286 -58.66 -8.08 -3.53
C LEU A 286 -58.98 -6.68 -4.09
N VAL A 287 -58.48 -5.61 -3.46
CA VAL A 287 -58.66 -4.22 -3.94
C VAL A 287 -57.81 -3.92 -5.20
N ARG A 288 -56.64 -4.55 -5.36
CA ARG A 288 -55.80 -4.41 -6.57
C ARG A 288 -56.24 -5.30 -7.73
N GLY A 289 -56.94 -6.41 -7.45
CA GLY A 289 -57.55 -7.29 -8.46
C GLY A 289 -58.69 -6.65 -9.28
N GLU A 290 -59.19 -5.47 -8.90
CA GLU A 290 -60.24 -4.75 -9.65
C GLU A 290 -59.71 -3.89 -10.81
N PHE A 291 -58.39 -3.81 -11.06
CA PHE A 291 -57.82 -3.16 -12.26
C PHE A 291 -57.37 -4.17 -13.33
N THR A 292 -58.23 -5.12 -13.71
CA THR A 292 -58.19 -5.76 -15.03
C THR A 292 -59.59 -6.08 -15.55
N CYS A 293 -60.27 -5.07 -16.13
CA CYS A 293 -60.73 -5.04 -17.52
C CYS A 293 -61.30 -3.65 -17.83
#